data_AF-A0AA92CM26-F1
#
_entry.id   AF-A0AA92CM26-F1
#
_cell.length_a   1.000
_cell.length_b   1.000
_cell.length_c   1.000
_cell.angle_alpha   90.00
_cell.angle_beta   90.00
_cell.angle_gamma   90.00
#
_symmetry.space_group_name_H-M   'P 1'
#
loop_
_entity.id
_entity.type
_entity.pdbx_description
1 polymer ?
#
loop_
_entity_poly.entity_id
_entity_poly.type
_entity_poly.pdbx_seq_one_letter_code
_entity_poly.pdbx_strand_id
1 'polypeptide(L)'
;MPHPKTTVILAQFFIALMMAFLMTGIFTAFPTGFAPGWVGLWLGRFVIAMPIAFVLSLGVGPLAFFLASRLISILTLSRSAG
;
A
#
# COMPACT_ATOMS: atom_id res chain seq x y z
N MET A 1 -24.65 -13.29 4.63
CA MET A 1 -23.47 -12.79 5.37
C MET A 1 -22.36 -12.59 4.36
N PRO A 2 -21.80 -11.38 4.16
CA PRO A 2 -20.74 -11.17 3.18
C PRO A 2 -19.55 -12.10 3.49
N HIS A 3 -19.03 -12.77 2.48
CA HIS A 3 -17.90 -13.68 2.65
C HIS A 3 -16.66 -12.89 3.14
N PRO A 4 -15.91 -13.39 4.14
CA PRO A 4 -14.79 -12.66 4.76
C PRO A 4 -13.69 -12.25 3.76
N LYS A 5 -13.58 -12.99 2.65
CA LYS A 5 -12.62 -12.71 1.57
C LYS A 5 -12.95 -11.42 0.83
N THR A 6 -14.23 -11.16 0.58
CA THR A 6 -14.71 -9.96 -0.13
C THR A 6 -14.46 -8.70 0.71
N THR A 7 -14.73 -8.77 2.02
CA THR A 7 -14.47 -7.65 2.94
C THR A 7 -12.98 -7.32 3.00
N VAL A 8 -12.10 -8.31 3.04
CA VAL A 8 -10.64 -8.10 3.05
C VAL A 8 -10.16 -7.44 1.76
N ILE A 9 -10.62 -7.93 0.61
CA ILE A 9 -10.25 -7.35 -0.69
C ILE A 9 -10.73 -5.89 -0.81
N LEU A 10 -11.97 -5.62 -0.38
CA LEU A 10 -12.52 -4.28 -0.41
C LEU A 10 -11.78 -3.34 0.55
N ALA A 11 -11.43 -3.80 1.76
CA ALA A 11 -10.61 -3.05 2.70
C ALA A 11 -9.23 -2.74 2.11
N GLN A 12 -8.58 -3.71 1.47
CA GLN A 12 -7.29 -3.51 0.80
C GLN A 12 -7.35 -2.48 -0.33
N PHE A 13 -8.45 -2.47 -1.08
CA PHE A 13 -8.70 -1.46 -2.10
C PHE A 13 -8.83 -0.06 -1.49
N PHE A 14 -9.64 0.09 -0.43
CA PHE A 14 -9.79 1.37 0.27
C PHE A 14 -8.47 1.86 0.89
N ILE A 15 -7.70 0.98 1.51
CA ILE A 15 -6.39 1.31 2.09
C ILE A 15 -5.41 1.77 1.01
N ALA A 16 -5.32 1.04 -0.11
CA ALA A 16 -4.45 1.42 -1.22
C ALA A 16 -4.85 2.77 -1.81
N LEU A 17 -6.15 3.03 -1.94
CA LEU A 17 -6.70 4.29 -2.45
C LEU A 17 -6.37 5.46 -1.51
N MET A 18 -6.62 5.30 -0.21
CA MET A 18 -6.32 6.32 0.81
C MET A 18 -4.82 6.60 0.91
N MET A 19 -3.99 5.56 0.90
CA MET A 19 -2.53 5.70 0.97
C MET A 19 -1.97 6.37 -0.29
N ALA A 20 -2.43 5.99 -1.48
CA ALA A 20 -2.03 6.63 -2.72
C ALA A 20 -2.44 8.11 -2.75
N PHE A 21 -3.65 8.44 -2.27
CA PHE A 21 -4.14 9.81 -2.16
C PHE A 21 -3.27 10.68 -1.24
N LEU A 22 -2.99 10.18 -0.03
CA LEU A 22 -2.17 10.87 0.97
C LEU A 22 -0.71 11.03 0.52
N MET A 23 -0.08 9.96 0.06
CA MET A 23 1.33 9.99 -0.39
C MET A 23 1.50 10.91 -1.59
N THR A 24 0.68 10.78 -2.63
CA THR A 24 0.79 11.65 -3.80
C THR A 24 0.49 13.11 -3.47
N GLY A 25 -0.43 13.38 -2.53
CA GLY A 25 -0.73 14.73 -2.06
C GLY A 25 0.47 15.33 -1.31
N ILE A 26 0.96 14.65 -0.28
CA ILE A 26 2.08 15.11 0.55
C ILE A 26 3.35 15.28 -0.29
N PHE A 27 3.71 14.28 -1.11
CA PHE A 27 4.92 14.34 -1.96
C PHE A 27 4.83 15.36 -3.07
N THR A 28 3.63 15.75 -3.49
CA THR A 28 3.48 16.83 -4.46
C THR A 28 3.46 18.19 -3.75
N ALA A 29 2.91 18.28 -2.54
CA ALA A 29 2.78 19.53 -1.76
C ALA A 29 4.11 20.01 -1.20
N PHE A 30 4.92 19.11 -0.65
CA PHE A 30 6.21 19.43 -0.03
C PHE A 30 7.18 20.17 -0.98
N PRO A 31 7.40 19.71 -2.23
CA PRO A 31 8.33 20.37 -3.14
C PRO A 31 7.73 21.55 -3.92
N THR A 32 6.40 21.60 -4.12
CA THR A 32 5.77 22.68 -4.90
C THR A 32 5.18 23.80 -4.03
N GLY A 33 5.14 23.64 -2.71
CA GLY A 33 4.74 24.69 -1.78
C GLY A 33 3.31 25.20 -1.98
N PHE A 34 2.36 24.33 -2.34
CA PHE A 34 0.98 24.70 -2.67
C PHE A 34 0.85 25.77 -3.76
N ALA A 35 1.82 25.86 -4.68
CA ALA A 35 1.79 26.78 -5.80
C ALA A 35 0.57 26.55 -6.72
N PRO A 36 0.14 27.57 -7.49
CA PRO A 36 -0.94 27.44 -8.47
C PRO A 36 -0.64 26.29 -9.45
N GLY A 37 -1.56 25.33 -9.56
CA GLY A 37 -1.39 24.12 -10.37
C GLY A 37 -1.01 22.86 -9.58
N TRP A 38 -0.70 22.97 -8.29
CA TRP A 38 -0.43 21.83 -7.40
C TRP A 38 -1.55 20.78 -7.42
N VAL A 39 -2.80 21.23 -7.32
CA VAL A 39 -3.98 20.34 -7.31
C VAL A 39 -4.08 19.54 -8.61
N GLY A 40 -3.78 20.15 -9.75
CA GLY A 40 -3.79 19.47 -11.05
C GLY A 40 -2.69 18.42 -11.17
N LEU A 41 -1.47 18.75 -10.72
CA LEU A 41 -0.35 17.81 -10.68
C LEU A 41 -0.61 16.65 -9.71
N TRP A 42 -1.20 16.95 -8.55
CA TRP A 42 -1.60 15.97 -7.56
C TRP A 42 -2.66 15.01 -8.11
N LEU A 43 -3.73 15.52 -8.72
CA LEU A 43 -4.77 14.69 -9.35
C LEU A 43 -4.20 13.81 -10.46
N GLY A 44 -3.33 14.35 -11.32
CA GLY A 44 -2.68 13.56 -12.37
C GLY A 44 -1.84 12.41 -11.80
N ARG A 45 -1.06 12.68 -10.74
CA ARG A 45 -0.28 11.66 -10.03
C ARG A 45 -1.16 10.66 -9.29
N PHE A 46 -2.26 11.11 -8.69
CA PHE A 46 -3.22 10.25 -8.00
C PHE A 46 -3.89 9.25 -8.95
N VAL A 47 -4.35 9.71 -10.13
CA VAL A 47 -4.98 8.85 -11.14
C VAL A 47 -4.03 7.77 -11.65
N ILE A 48 -2.73 8.07 -11.77
CA ILE A 48 -1.72 7.09 -12.17
C ILE A 48 -1.34 6.16 -11.00
N ALA A 49 -1.21 6.71 -9.79
CA ALA A 49 -0.82 5.94 -8.61
C ALA A 49 -1.91 4.97 -8.13
N MET A 50 -3.19 5.30 -8.31
CA MET A 50 -4.31 4.48 -7.87
C MET A 50 -4.34 3.05 -8.46
N PRO A 51 -4.27 2.85 -9.80
CA PRO A 51 -4.20 1.51 -10.37
C PRO A 51 -2.91 0.78 -9.97
N ILE A 52 -1.78 1.49 -9.89
CA ILE A 52 -0.49 0.90 -9.48
C ILE A 52 -0.56 0.39 -8.05
N ALA A 53 -1.10 1.19 -7.12
CA ALA A 53 -1.24 0.83 -5.72
C ALA A 53 -2.20 -0.34 -5.53
N PHE A 54 -3.28 -0.41 -6.32
CA PHE A 54 -4.19 -1.55 -6.29
C PHE A 54 -3.53 -2.85 -6.79
N VAL A 55 -2.84 -2.80 -7.94
CA VAL A 55 -2.14 -3.96 -8.50
C VAL A 55 -1.01 -4.41 -7.55
N LEU A 56 -0.25 -3.47 -6.99
CA LEU A 56 0.75 -3.77 -5.97
C LEU A 56 0.12 -4.38 -4.72
N SER A 57 -1.01 -3.87 -4.23
CA SER A 57 -1.71 -4.43 -3.06
C SER A 57 -2.06 -5.91 -3.25
N LEU A 58 -2.50 -6.30 -4.45
CA LEU A 58 -2.78 -7.70 -4.78
C LEU A 58 -1.53 -8.59 -4.75
N GLY A 59 -0.36 -8.07 -5.15
CA GLY A 59 0.91 -8.79 -5.11
C GLY A 59 1.65 -8.74 -3.77
N VAL A 60 1.54 -7.62 -3.05
CA VAL A 60 2.19 -7.38 -1.75
C VAL A 60 1.56 -8.24 -0.67
N GLY A 61 0.26 -8.54 -0.75
CA GLY A 61 -0.39 -9.49 0.17
C GLY A 61 0.36 -10.83 0.29
N PRO A 62 0.44 -11.65 -0.77
CA PRO A 62 1.17 -12.92 -0.72
C PRO A 62 2.66 -12.75 -0.46
N LEU A 63 3.29 -11.68 -0.95
CA LEU A 63 4.71 -11.40 -0.70
C LEU A 63 4.99 -11.11 0.79
N ALA A 64 4.14 -10.31 1.44
CA ALA A 64 4.27 -9.98 2.85
C ALA A 64 4.07 -11.21 3.74
N PHE A 65 3.09 -12.05 3.44
CA PHE A 65 2.90 -13.32 4.14
C PHE A 65 4.09 -14.26 3.93
N PHE A 66 4.64 -14.33 2.72
CA PHE A 66 5.84 -15.11 2.43
C PHE A 66 7.04 -14.62 3.26
N LEU A 67 7.32 -13.32 3.26
CA LEU A 67 8.43 -12.74 4.03
C LEU A 67 8.24 -12.93 5.54
N ALA A 68 7.03 -12.72 6.06
CA ALA A 68 6.72 -12.95 7.47
C ALA A 68 6.93 -14.41 7.87
N SER A 69 6.47 -15.36 7.04
CA SER A 69 6.66 -16.79 7.30
C SER A 69 8.14 -17.20 7.33
N ARG A 70 8.96 -16.62 6.44
CA ARG A 70 10.41 -16.85 6.41
C ARG A 70 11.10 -16.29 7.65
N LEU A 71 10.76 -15.07 8.07
CA LEU A 71 11.32 -14.47 9.29
C LEU A 71 10.98 -15.29 10.54
N ILE A 72 9.73 -15.72 10.68
CA ILE A 72 9.30 -16.55 11.82
C ILE A 72 10.08 -17.88 11.81
N SER A 73 10.21 -18.54 10.66
CA SER A 73 10.96 -19.79 10.54
C SER A 73 12.43 -19.64 10.95
N ILE A 74 13.09 -18.55 10.55
CA ILE A 74 14.49 -18.26 10.92
C ILE A 74 14.61 -18.04 12.44
N LEU A 75 13.70 -17.24 13.02
CA LEU A 75 13.71 -16.95 14.46
C LEU A 75 13.44 -18.21 15.30
N THR A 76 12.56 -19.11 14.85
CA THR A 76 12.30 -20.39 15.53
C THR A 76 13.53 -21.29 15.50
N LEU A 77 14.26 -21.35 14.39
CA LEU A 77 15.51 -22.12 14.29
C LEU A 77 16.62 -21.53 15.18
N SER A 78 16.75 -20.20 15.22
CA SER A 78 17.74 -19.53 16.07
C SER A 78 17.46 -19.71 17.56
N ARG A 79 16.20 -19.88 17.96
CA ARG A 79 15.80 -20.14 19.36
C ARG A 79 15.93 -21.61 19.77
N SER A 80 16.00 -22.54 18.82
CA SER A 80 16.21 -23.97 19.05
C SER A 80 17.70 -24.36 19.16
N ALA A 81 18.60 -23.46 18.77
CA ALA A 81 20.05 -23.73 18.67
C ALA A 81 20.87 -23.12 19.82
N GLY A 82 20.23 -22.45 20.79
CA GLY A 82 20.84 -21.92 22.01
C GLY A 82 20.10 -22.42 23.23
#